data_AF-A0A6B3HII3-F1
#
_entry.id   AF-A0A6B3HII3-F1
#
_cell.length_a   1.000
_cell.length_b   1.000
_cell.length_c   1.000
_cell.angle_alpha   90.00
_cell.angle_beta   90.00
_cell.angle_gamma   90.00
#
_symmetry.space_group_name_H-M   'P 1'
#
loop_
_entity.id
_entity.type
_entity.pdbx_description
1 polymer ?
#
loop_
_entity_poly.entity_id
_entity_poly.type
_entity_poly.pdbx_seq_one_letter_code
_entity_poly.pdbx_strand_id
1 'polypeptide(L)'
;MTKEPTAAVYSTEQVKRARVAVATVFAVHGAVTGSFATRVPWIQDHAGVSAGQLGLALAFPAIGASITMPLAGRISHRFGARTALRGLLALWTLALILPALAPNLPTLCAVLFVYGATAGMSDVAMNALGVEVENRLDKSIMSGLHGMWSV
;
A
#
# COMPACT_ATOMS: atom_id res chain seq x y z
N MET A 1 6.89 37.33 -22.03
CA MET A 1 8.07 36.47 -21.77
C MET A 1 7.67 35.45 -20.71
N THR A 2 7.02 34.37 -21.15
CA THR A 2 6.53 33.28 -20.29
C THR A 2 7.72 32.41 -19.88
N LYS A 3 8.01 32.32 -18.58
CA LYS A 3 9.01 31.36 -18.07
C LYS A 3 8.50 29.95 -18.40
N GLU A 4 9.14 29.27 -19.33
CA GLU A 4 8.97 27.82 -19.47
C GLU A 4 9.34 27.17 -18.12
N PRO A 5 8.51 26.26 -17.58
CA PRO A 5 8.87 25.53 -16.38
C PRO A 5 10.08 24.66 -16.72
N THR A 6 11.22 24.99 -16.12
CA THR A 6 12.46 24.22 -16.26
C THR A 6 12.18 22.83 -15.70
N ALA A 7 11.98 21.84 -16.58
CA ALA A 7 11.81 20.46 -16.16
C ALA A 7 13.03 20.07 -15.30
N ALA A 8 12.79 19.67 -14.06
CA ALA A 8 13.88 19.31 -13.16
C ALA A 8 14.70 18.17 -13.78
N VAL A 9 15.96 18.44 -14.13
CA VAL A 9 16.87 17.43 -14.71
C VAL A 9 17.36 16.55 -13.58
N TYR A 10 16.86 15.31 -13.51
CA TYR A 10 17.30 14.31 -12.54
C TYR A 10 18.56 13.60 -13.07
N SER A 11 19.58 13.48 -12.23
CA SER A 11 20.78 12.70 -12.56
C SER A 11 20.49 11.20 -12.62
N THR A 12 21.25 10.46 -13.41
CA THR A 12 21.16 8.99 -13.52
C THR A 12 21.25 8.30 -12.15
N GLU A 13 22.11 8.80 -11.26
CA GLU A 13 22.25 8.26 -9.90
C GLU A 13 21.00 8.48 -9.03
N GLN A 14 20.31 9.62 -9.19
CA GLN A 14 19.04 9.84 -8.50
C GLN A 14 17.97 8.85 -8.97
N VAL A 15 17.91 8.56 -10.27
CA VAL A 15 16.92 7.61 -10.82
C VAL A 15 17.23 6.17 -10.41
N LYS A 16 18.50 5.75 -10.40
CA LYS A 16 18.92 4.44 -9.86
C LYS A 16 18.55 4.27 -8.40
N ARG A 17 18.79 5.29 -7.56
CA ARG A 17 18.39 5.28 -6.15
C ARG A 17 16.87 5.21 -5.99
N ALA A 18 16.11 5.89 -6.85
CA ALA A 18 14.66 5.82 -6.84
C ALA A 18 14.16 4.41 -7.17
N ARG A 19 14.79 3.71 -8.13
CA ARG A 19 14.48 2.31 -8.45
C ARG A 19 14.64 1.39 -7.24
N VAL A 20 15.77 1.49 -6.55
CA VAL A 20 16.03 0.68 -5.34
C VAL A 20 14.99 1.01 -4.26
N ALA A 21 14.72 2.29 -4.03
CA ALA A 21 13.73 2.70 -3.02
C ALA A 21 12.33 2.16 -3.31
N VAL A 22 11.85 2.23 -4.55
CA VAL A 22 10.54 1.67 -4.92
C VAL A 22 10.54 0.15 -4.81
N ALA A 23 11.60 -0.54 -5.25
CA ALA A 23 11.72 -1.99 -5.09
C ALA A 23 11.68 -2.42 -3.62
N THR A 24 12.34 -1.69 -2.72
CA THR A 24 12.25 -1.90 -1.28
C THR A 24 10.84 -1.68 -0.75
N VAL A 25 10.12 -0.66 -1.23
CA VAL A 25 8.71 -0.44 -0.84
C VAL A 25 7.84 -1.62 -1.27
N PHE A 26 8.00 -2.13 -2.50
CA PHE A 26 7.26 -3.31 -2.97
C PHE A 26 7.54 -4.54 -2.10
N ALA A 27 8.82 -4.82 -1.80
CA ALA A 27 9.20 -5.94 -0.94
C ALA A 27 8.64 -5.82 0.49
N VAL A 28 8.75 -4.64 1.12
CA VAL A 28 8.22 -4.42 2.47
C VAL A 28 6.70 -4.51 2.50
N HIS A 29 6.02 -3.96 1.48
CA HIS A 29 4.57 -4.06 1.37
C HIS A 29 4.10 -5.51 1.19
N GLY A 30 4.81 -6.29 0.37
CA GLY A 30 4.59 -7.73 0.23
C GLY A 30 4.77 -8.46 1.56
N ALA A 31 5.95 -8.30 2.18
CA ALA A 31 6.33 -8.98 3.41
C ALA A 31 5.37 -8.68 4.58
N VAL A 32 4.90 -7.45 4.73
CA VAL A 32 3.92 -7.08 5.76
C VAL A 32 2.56 -7.71 5.48
N THR A 33 2.13 -7.75 4.22
CA THR A 33 0.88 -8.43 3.80
C THR A 33 0.96 -9.93 4.07
N GLY A 34 2.07 -10.59 3.72
CA GLY A 34 2.31 -12.00 4.04
C GLY A 34 2.35 -12.25 5.56
N SER A 35 2.99 -11.36 6.31
CA SER A 35 3.02 -11.42 7.78
C SER A 35 1.63 -11.26 8.42
N PHE A 36 0.72 -10.49 7.81
CA PHE A 36 -0.68 -10.43 8.23
C PHE A 36 -1.37 -11.78 7.97
N ALA A 37 -1.21 -12.34 6.78
CA ALA A 37 -1.83 -13.60 6.39
C ALA A 37 -1.51 -14.75 7.36
N THR A 38 -0.27 -14.85 7.84
CA THR A 38 0.13 -15.87 8.82
C THR A 38 -0.54 -15.71 10.19
N ARG A 39 -1.06 -14.53 10.52
CA ARG A 39 -1.73 -14.24 11.81
C ARG A 39 -3.24 -14.41 11.76
N VAL A 40 -3.82 -14.59 10.57
CA VAL A 40 -5.27 -14.74 10.38
C VAL A 40 -5.88 -15.85 11.25
N PRO A 41 -5.27 -17.05 11.39
CA PRO A 41 -5.82 -18.08 12.29
C PRO A 41 -5.89 -17.62 13.75
N TRP A 42 -4.83 -16.96 14.24
CA TRP A 42 -4.83 -16.42 15.60
C TRP A 42 -5.86 -15.32 15.79
N ILE A 43 -6.05 -14.42 14.81
CA ILE A 43 -7.08 -13.37 14.85
C ILE A 43 -8.48 -13.98 14.92
N GLN A 44 -8.72 -15.07 14.18
CA GLN A 44 -9.98 -15.80 14.20
C GLN A 44 -10.29 -16.30 15.61
N ASP A 45 -9.34 -17.00 16.23
CA ASP A 45 -9.47 -17.54 17.58
C ASP A 45 -9.63 -16.43 18.62
N HIS A 46 -8.82 -15.36 18.50
CA HIS A 46 -8.84 -14.21 19.40
C HIS A 46 -10.19 -13.47 19.40
N ALA A 47 -10.76 -13.24 18.21
CA ALA A 47 -12.06 -12.58 18.06
C ALA A 47 -13.25 -13.54 18.33
N GLY A 48 -12.99 -14.84 18.55
CA GLY A 48 -14.00 -15.86 18.80
C GLY A 48 -14.97 -16.06 17.63
N VAL A 49 -14.51 -15.86 16.39
CA VAL A 49 -15.36 -15.90 15.19
C VAL A 49 -15.30 -17.25 14.48
N SER A 50 -16.41 -17.67 13.87
CA SER A 50 -16.44 -18.87 13.02
C SER A 50 -15.71 -18.65 11.70
N ALA A 51 -15.37 -19.73 10.99
CA ALA A 51 -14.72 -19.63 9.67
C ALA A 51 -15.54 -18.82 8.66
N GLY A 52 -16.87 -18.95 8.67
CA GLY A 52 -17.75 -18.17 7.79
C GLY A 52 -17.77 -16.67 8.14
N GLN A 53 -17.74 -16.36 9.45
CA GLN A 53 -17.63 -14.98 9.93
C GLN A 53 -16.26 -14.37 9.62
N LEU A 54 -15.18 -15.14 9.75
CA LEU A 54 -13.86 -14.71 9.30
C LEU A 54 -13.85 -14.43 7.80
N GLY A 55 -14.42 -15.31 6.98
CA GLY A 55 -14.53 -15.10 5.53
C GLY A 55 -15.25 -13.80 5.18
N LEU A 56 -16.35 -13.49 5.88
CA LEU A 56 -17.02 -12.21 5.76
C LEU A 56 -16.09 -11.04 6.16
N ALA A 57 -15.41 -11.13 7.30
CA ALA A 57 -14.51 -10.10 7.77
C ALA A 57 -13.35 -9.85 6.80
N LEU A 58 -12.80 -10.90 6.20
CA LEU A 58 -11.73 -10.83 5.19
C LEU A 58 -12.19 -10.27 3.83
N ALA A 59 -13.49 -10.06 3.61
CA ALA A 59 -13.98 -9.30 2.46
C ALA A 59 -13.81 -7.78 2.66
N PHE A 60 -13.82 -7.30 3.90
CA PHE A 60 -13.76 -5.86 4.20
C PHE A 60 -12.46 -5.17 3.80
N PRO A 61 -11.26 -5.79 3.83
CA PRO A 61 -10.07 -5.20 3.24
C PRO A 61 -10.25 -4.88 1.76
N ALA A 62 -10.81 -5.80 0.98
CA ALA A 62 -11.07 -5.59 -0.45
C ALA A 62 -12.11 -4.48 -0.68
N ILE A 63 -13.17 -4.44 0.13
CA ILE A 63 -14.18 -3.37 0.09
C ILE A 63 -13.55 -2.02 0.42
N GLY A 64 -12.78 -1.93 1.50
CA GLY A 64 -12.10 -0.70 1.92
C GLY A 64 -11.11 -0.20 0.89
N ALA A 65 -10.30 -1.09 0.32
CA ALA A 65 -9.41 -0.77 -0.79
C ALA A 65 -10.20 -0.23 -1.99
N SER A 66 -11.21 -0.96 -2.46
CA SER A 66 -11.98 -0.61 -3.66
C SER A 66 -12.64 0.77 -3.56
N ILE A 67 -13.19 1.10 -2.39
CA ILE A 67 -13.86 2.39 -2.15
C ILE A 67 -12.86 3.55 -2.08
N THR A 68 -11.66 3.32 -1.52
CA THR A 68 -10.73 4.40 -1.18
C THR A 68 -9.58 4.58 -2.16
N MET A 69 -9.25 3.58 -2.98
CA MET A 69 -8.21 3.64 -4.02
C MET A 69 -8.34 4.88 -4.94
N PRO A 70 -9.53 5.31 -5.40
CA PRO A 70 -9.66 6.54 -6.19
C PRO A 70 -9.17 7.81 -5.48
N LEU A 71 -9.13 7.82 -4.15
CA LEU A 71 -8.63 8.95 -3.35
C LEU A 71 -7.10 9.03 -3.35
N ALA A 72 -6.38 7.93 -3.61
CA ALA A 72 -4.92 7.89 -3.61
C ALA A 72 -4.31 8.90 -4.60
N GLY A 73 -4.92 9.06 -5.77
CA GLY A 73 -4.52 10.07 -6.76
C GLY A 73 -4.69 11.50 -6.24
N ARG A 74 -5.81 11.80 -5.57
CA ARG A 74 -6.07 13.12 -4.96
C ARG A 74 -5.07 13.42 -3.84
N ILE A 75 -4.78 12.45 -2.97
CA ILE A 75 -3.80 12.57 -1.89
C ILE A 75 -2.40 12.82 -2.49
N SER A 76 -2.03 12.04 -3.49
CA SER A 76 -0.73 12.18 -4.17
C SER A 76 -0.57 13.53 -4.86
N HIS A 77 -1.63 14.04 -5.49
CA HIS A 77 -1.64 15.37 -6.09
C HIS A 77 -1.53 16.47 -5.03
N ARG A 78 -2.24 16.35 -3.91
CA ARG A 78 -2.30 17.39 -2.87
C ARG A 78 -1.01 17.52 -2.05
N PHE A 79 -0.36 16.39 -1.73
CA PHE A 79 0.79 16.33 -0.83
C PHE A 79 2.11 16.01 -1.55
N GLY A 80 2.06 15.68 -2.83
CA GLY A 80 3.17 15.13 -3.60
C GLY A 80 3.33 13.63 -3.39
N ALA A 81 3.66 12.91 -4.47
CA ALA A 81 3.65 11.44 -4.51
C ALA A 81 4.52 10.78 -3.42
N ARG A 82 5.72 11.30 -3.14
CA ARG A 82 6.63 10.75 -2.13
C ARG A 82 6.10 10.92 -0.71
N THR A 83 5.57 12.10 -0.39
CA THR A 83 5.03 12.41 0.94
C THR A 83 3.74 11.64 1.17
N ALA A 84 2.87 11.59 0.16
CA ALA A 84 1.63 10.80 0.18
C ALA A 84 1.93 9.32 0.44
N LEU A 85 2.84 8.70 -0.31
CA LEU A 85 3.21 7.31 -0.11
C LEU A 85 3.73 7.04 1.31
N ARG A 86 4.63 7.90 1.84
CA ARG A 86 5.14 7.75 3.21
C ARG A 86 4.04 7.82 4.26
N GLY A 87 3.11 8.76 4.11
CA GLY A 87 1.97 8.90 5.02
C GLY A 87 1.03 7.69 4.94
N LEU A 88 0.73 7.22 3.72
CA LEU A 88 -0.11 6.04 3.50
C LEU A 88 0.52 4.76 4.07
N LEU A 89 1.82 4.55 3.85
CA LEU A 89 2.56 3.43 4.45
C LEU A 89 2.57 3.49 5.97
N ALA A 90 2.76 4.67 6.58
CA ALA A 90 2.69 4.84 8.02
C ALA A 90 1.29 4.55 8.57
N LEU A 91 0.24 5.03 7.90
CA LEU A 91 -1.15 4.73 8.28
C LEU A 91 -1.46 3.24 8.16
N TRP A 92 -0.98 2.60 7.10
CA TRP A 92 -1.19 1.18 6.87
C TRP A 92 -0.48 0.30 7.90
N THR A 93 0.78 0.60 8.23
CA THR A 93 1.51 -0.14 9.28
C THR A 93 0.89 0.06 10.66
N LEU A 94 0.37 1.25 10.96
CA LEU A 94 -0.42 1.48 12.18
C LEU A 94 -1.73 0.69 12.15
N ALA A 95 -2.41 0.63 11.00
CA ALA A 95 -3.66 -0.12 10.86
C ALA A 95 -3.47 -1.63 11.07
N LEU A 96 -2.27 -2.17 10.83
CA LEU A 96 -1.93 -3.58 11.09
C LEU A 96 -2.07 -3.98 12.57
N ILE A 97 -2.00 -3.03 13.50
CA ILE A 97 -2.17 -3.28 14.94
C ILE A 97 -3.66 -3.54 15.27
N LEU A 98 -4.57 -2.93 14.52
CA LEU A 98 -6.00 -2.89 14.85
C LEU A 98 -6.70 -4.26 14.86
N PRO A 99 -6.42 -5.21 13.94
CA PRO A 99 -7.01 -6.55 13.99
C PRO A 99 -6.73 -7.29 15.31
N ALA A 100 -5.58 -7.07 15.94
CA ALA A 100 -5.24 -7.69 17.22
C ALA A 100 -5.99 -7.08 18.42
N LEU A 101 -6.68 -5.95 18.21
CA LEU A 101 -7.48 -5.26 19.23
C LEU A 101 -8.98 -5.49 19.02
N ALA A 102 -9.39 -6.26 18.01
CA ALA A 102 -10.79 -6.49 17.68
C ALA A 102 -11.37 -7.65 18.51
N PRO A 103 -12.32 -7.39 19.45
CA PRO A 103 -12.83 -8.43 20.35
C PRO A 103 -14.02 -9.20 19.76
N ASN A 104 -14.55 -8.80 18.61
CA ASN A 104 -15.74 -9.38 18.00
C ASN A 104 -15.80 -9.08 16.49
N LEU A 105 -16.75 -9.73 15.81
CA LEU A 105 -16.92 -9.65 14.36
C LEU A 105 -17.14 -8.21 13.83
N PRO A 106 -18.08 -7.40 14.34
CA PRO A 106 -18.28 -6.03 13.82
C PRO A 106 -17.02 -5.17 13.90
N THR A 107 -16.31 -5.22 15.03
CA THR A 107 -15.04 -4.49 15.18
C THR A 107 -13.99 -5.04 14.22
N LEU A 108 -13.91 -6.37 14.05
CA LEU A 108 -12.98 -7.00 13.11
C LEU A 108 -13.23 -6.54 11.66
N CYS A 109 -14.48 -6.50 11.22
CA CYS A 109 -14.84 -5.98 9.89
C CYS A 109 -14.43 -4.51 9.72
N ALA A 110 -14.69 -3.67 10.72
CA ALA A 110 -14.36 -2.25 10.67
C ALA A 110 -12.84 -2.00 10.61
N VAL A 111 -12.05 -2.71 11.43
CA VAL A 111 -10.59 -2.53 11.41
C VAL A 111 -9.96 -3.11 10.14
N LEU A 112 -10.49 -4.22 9.63
CA LEU A 112 -10.05 -4.81 8.36
C LEU A 112 -10.40 -3.93 7.15
N PHE A 113 -11.53 -3.21 7.19
CA PHE A 113 -11.83 -2.16 6.23
C PHE A 113 -10.77 -1.05 6.23
N VAL A 114 -10.40 -0.54 7.41
CA VAL A 114 -9.38 0.51 7.55
C VAL A 114 -8.00 0.02 7.07
N TYR A 115 -7.65 -1.21 7.45
CA TYR A 115 -6.44 -1.88 6.97
C TYR A 115 -6.43 -1.94 5.43
N GLY A 116 -7.50 -2.44 4.80
CA GLY A 116 -7.58 -2.53 3.35
C GLY A 116 -7.62 -1.18 2.65
N ALA A 117 -8.29 -0.19 3.21
CA ALA A 117 -8.33 1.16 2.66
C ALA A 117 -6.94 1.80 2.59
N THR A 118 -6.19 1.72 3.69
CA THR A 118 -4.83 2.25 3.77
C THR A 118 -3.85 1.43 2.93
N ALA A 119 -3.99 0.09 2.89
CA ALA A 119 -3.22 -0.79 2.02
C ALA A 119 -3.44 -0.47 0.53
N GLY A 120 -4.69 -0.45 0.09
CA GLY A 120 -5.06 -0.21 -1.31
C GLY A 120 -4.65 1.17 -1.80
N MET A 121 -4.80 2.20 -0.98
CA MET A 121 -4.27 3.53 -1.34
C MET A 121 -2.74 3.55 -1.41
N SER A 122 -2.05 2.86 -0.50
CA SER A 122 -0.59 2.70 -0.55
C SER A 122 -0.15 2.01 -1.84
N ASP A 123 -0.85 0.94 -2.22
CA ASP A 123 -0.63 0.18 -3.45
C ASP A 123 -0.76 1.07 -4.70
N VAL A 124 -1.83 1.86 -4.81
CA VAL A 124 -1.98 2.79 -5.94
C VAL A 124 -0.84 3.82 -5.97
N ALA A 125 -0.45 4.37 -4.82
CA ALA A 125 0.61 5.37 -4.73
C ALA A 125 2.00 4.79 -5.08
N MET A 126 2.33 3.58 -4.63
CA MET A 126 3.60 2.92 -4.94
C MET A 126 3.67 2.48 -6.41
N ASN A 127 2.57 1.99 -6.99
CA ASN A 127 2.50 1.67 -8.41
C ASN A 127 2.70 2.91 -9.29
N ALA A 128 2.04 4.03 -8.95
CA ALA A 128 2.24 5.30 -9.64
C ALA A 128 3.69 5.79 -9.59
N LEU A 129 4.34 5.68 -8.42
CA LEU A 129 5.78 5.99 -8.30
C LEU A 129 6.68 5.01 -9.06
N GLY A 130 6.29 3.74 -9.15
CA GLY A 130 6.95 2.73 -9.97
C GLY A 130 6.92 3.11 -11.46
N VAL A 131 5.75 3.49 -11.97
CA VAL A 131 5.58 3.97 -13.36
C VAL A 131 6.42 5.24 -13.60
N GLU A 132 6.43 6.18 -12.66
CA GLU A 132 7.25 7.39 -12.80
C GLU A 132 8.74 7.09 -12.87
N VAL A 133 9.23 6.12 -12.09
CA VAL A 133 10.63 5.67 -12.15
C VAL A 133 10.91 4.91 -13.45
N GLU A 134 10.00 4.05 -13.88
CA GLU A 134 10.06 3.32 -15.15
C GLU A 134 10.20 4.27 -16.35
N ASN A 135 9.33 5.28 -16.44
CA ASN A 135 9.35 6.29 -17.50
C ASN A 135 10.67 7.06 -17.55
N ARG A 136 11.28 7.35 -16.38
CA ARG A 136 12.57 8.06 -16.30
C ARG A 136 13.78 7.18 -16.61
N LEU A 137 13.65 5.87 -16.41
CA LEU A 137 14.68 4.90 -16.78
C LEU A 137 14.61 4.52 -18.26
N ASP A 138 13.47 4.80 -18.92
CA ASP A 138 13.14 4.32 -20.26
C ASP A 138 13.29 2.78 -20.38
N LYS A 139 12.94 2.08 -19.30
CA LYS A 139 13.08 0.62 -19.17
C LYS A 139 11.98 0.07 -18.29
N SER A 140 11.29 -0.96 -18.78
CA SER A 140 10.29 -1.66 -17.99
C SER A 140 10.92 -2.31 -16.76
N ILE A 141 10.41 -1.96 -15.59
CA ILE A 141 10.79 -2.48 -14.27
C ILE A 141 9.58 -3.01 -13.49
N MET A 142 8.35 -2.70 -13.89
CA MET A 142 7.14 -3.01 -13.13
C MET A 142 6.98 -4.50 -12.80
N SER A 143 7.26 -5.39 -13.77
CA SER A 143 7.24 -6.84 -13.52
C SER A 143 8.24 -7.26 -12.43
N GLY A 144 9.44 -6.66 -12.43
CA GLY A 144 10.43 -6.89 -11.38
C GLY A 144 10.01 -6.34 -10.02
N LEU A 145 9.30 -5.21 -9.99
CA LEU A 145 8.73 -4.64 -8.77
C LEU A 145 7.67 -5.57 -8.17
N HIS A 146 6.75 -6.11 -8.97
CA HIS A 146 5.81 -7.13 -8.51
C HIS A 146 6.49 -8.43 -8.11
N GLY A 147 7.59 -8.81 -8.78
CA GLY A 147 8.44 -9.92 -8.34
C GLY A 147 8.99 -9.71 -6.93
N MET A 148 9.43 -8.48 -6.61
CA MET A 148 9.85 -8.11 -5.26
C MET A 148 8.70 -8.11 -4.24
N TRP A 149 7.46 -7.83 -4.66
CA TRP A 149 6.29 -7.87 -3.76
C TRP A 149 5.90 -9.30 -3.37
N SER A 150 6.22 -10.29 -4.20
CA SER A 150 5.88 -11.70 -3.96
C SER A 150 6.89 -12.47 -3.10
N VAL A 151 7.95 -11.82 -2.61
CA VAL A 151 9.00 -12.44 -1.78
C VAL A 151 8.59 -12.65 -0.32
#